data_AF-A0A4Y9F2C8-F1
#
_entry.id   AF-A0A4Y9F2C8-F1
#
_cell.length_a   1.000
_cell.length_b   1.000
_cell.length_c   1.000
_cell.angle_alpha   90.00
_cell.angle_beta   90.00
_cell.angle_gamma   90.00
#
_symmetry.space_group_name_H-M   'P 1'
#
loop_
_entity.id
_entity.type
_entity.pdbx_description
1 polymer ?
#
loop_
_entity_poly.entity_id
_entity_poly.type
_entity_poly.pdbx_seq_one_letter_code
_entity_poly.pdbx_strand_id
1 'polypeptide(L)'
;MLVTFANLREAGVAEDHLSWPIQKALLNAATERIGDTDRSMWEAFGEPAVYTHSQAMLWAAFDAGVSAVRDFGLDGDAATWEHCRDAVADEILSRGFNADLGCFVSTYGGTAVDASLLQLPQIGLVDWDDPRMLATVERIEATIRHSSGMIYRYDNSDSQDGFEGQDNPHFISSLWLAEQYIHSGREADGRALIDTVLDCASDLGLMSAEYDFEQQRLTGNFPQALAHISLIRAVEALGL
;
A
#
# COMPACT_ATOMS: atom_id res chain seq x y z
N MET A 1 0.39 -11.59 -1.47
CA MET A 1 0.10 -13.05 -1.46
C MET A 1 0.41 -13.69 -0.11
N LEU A 2 1.64 -13.58 0.42
CA LEU A 2 1.99 -14.14 1.75
C LEU A 2 1.09 -13.60 2.87
N VAL A 3 0.83 -12.28 2.89
CA VAL A 3 -0.14 -11.65 3.81
C VAL A 3 -1.53 -12.27 3.67
N THR A 4 -2.01 -12.55 2.45
CA THR A 4 -3.31 -13.20 2.24
C THR A 4 -3.35 -14.60 2.84
N PHE A 5 -2.28 -15.40 2.70
CA PHE A 5 -2.20 -16.71 3.35
C PHE A 5 -2.15 -16.59 4.88
N ALA A 6 -1.48 -15.58 5.42
CA ALA A 6 -1.51 -15.30 6.86
C ALA A 6 -2.95 -15.02 7.34
N ASN A 7 -3.67 -14.11 6.68
CA ASN A 7 -5.06 -13.79 7.05
C ASN A 7 -6.00 -15.01 6.93
N LEU A 8 -5.82 -15.84 5.89
CA LEU A 8 -6.59 -17.09 5.75
C LEU A 8 -6.30 -18.05 6.91
N ARG A 9 -5.04 -18.14 7.33
CA ARG A 9 -4.62 -18.99 8.44
C ARG A 9 -5.19 -18.52 9.78
N GLU A 10 -5.19 -17.22 10.03
CA GLU A 10 -5.87 -16.59 11.18
C GLU A 10 -7.37 -16.87 11.18
N ALA A 11 -8.00 -16.87 10.01
CA ALA A 11 -9.40 -17.25 9.83
C ALA A 11 -9.67 -18.77 9.96
N GLY A 12 -8.64 -19.58 10.27
CA GLY A 12 -8.76 -21.03 10.46
C GLY A 12 -8.79 -21.85 9.18
N VAL A 13 -8.45 -21.26 8.03
CA VAL A 13 -8.30 -21.99 6.77
C VAL A 13 -6.97 -22.74 6.79
N ALA A 14 -7.04 -24.07 6.67
CA ALA A 14 -5.85 -24.91 6.67
C ALA A 14 -5.05 -24.77 5.37
N GLU A 15 -3.72 -24.85 5.49
CA GLU A 15 -2.82 -24.96 4.35
C GLU A 15 -3.02 -26.30 3.63
N ASP A 16 -2.83 -26.30 2.30
CA ASP A 16 -2.81 -27.49 1.48
C ASP A 16 -1.39 -27.89 1.05
N HIS A 17 -1.29 -28.95 0.25
CA HIS A 17 -0.03 -29.49 -0.24
C HIS A 17 0.78 -28.54 -1.16
N LEU A 18 0.19 -27.43 -1.63
CA LEU A 18 0.84 -26.45 -2.50
C LEU A 18 1.07 -25.12 -1.78
N SER A 19 0.12 -24.71 -0.94
CA SER A 19 0.08 -23.38 -0.36
C SER A 19 1.25 -23.10 0.58
N TRP A 20 1.64 -24.03 1.45
CA TRP A 20 2.83 -23.80 2.29
C TRP A 20 4.16 -23.93 1.53
N PRO A 21 4.37 -24.95 0.67
CA PRO A 21 5.59 -25.03 -0.13
C PRO A 21 5.85 -23.81 -1.03
N ILE A 22 4.82 -23.24 -1.66
CA ILE A 22 5.00 -22.03 -2.48
C ILE A 22 5.34 -20.81 -1.62
N GLN A 23 4.75 -20.68 -0.44
CA GLN A 23 5.10 -19.61 0.51
C GLN A 23 6.58 -19.69 0.92
N LYS A 24 7.08 -20.88 1.27
CA LYS A 24 8.50 -21.08 1.59
C LYS A 24 9.43 -20.74 0.44
N ALA A 25 9.09 -21.14 -0.79
CA ALA A 25 9.89 -20.83 -1.96
C ALA A 25 10.00 -19.31 -2.19
N LEU A 26 8.89 -18.59 -1.98
CA LEU A 26 8.86 -17.13 -2.11
C LEU A 26 9.57 -16.41 -0.98
N LEU A 27 9.46 -16.89 0.25
CA LEU A 27 10.20 -16.36 1.39
C LEU A 27 11.70 -16.48 1.17
N ASN A 28 12.16 -17.64 0.70
CA ASN A 28 13.58 -17.85 0.40
C ASN A 28 14.04 -16.92 -0.74
N ALA A 29 13.25 -16.80 -1.83
CA ALA A 29 13.56 -15.85 -2.90
C ALA A 29 13.55 -14.38 -2.43
N ALA A 30 12.71 -14.03 -1.45
CA ALA A 30 12.63 -12.69 -0.88
C ALA A 30 13.91 -12.34 -0.10
N THR A 31 14.55 -13.31 0.57
CA THR A 31 15.82 -13.06 1.29
C THR A 31 16.95 -12.57 0.38
N GLU A 32 16.89 -12.91 -0.91
CA GLU A 32 17.89 -12.51 -1.91
C GLU A 32 17.62 -11.14 -2.53
N ARG A 33 16.49 -10.48 -2.21
CA ARG A 33 16.02 -9.24 -2.86
C ARG A 33 15.95 -8.01 -1.94
N ILE A 34 16.41 -8.16 -0.70
CA ILE A 34 16.44 -7.04 0.25
C ILE A 34 17.38 -5.95 -0.29
N GLY A 35 16.88 -4.72 -0.36
CA GLY A 35 17.62 -3.57 -0.87
C GLY A 35 17.77 -3.48 -2.40
N ASP A 36 17.17 -4.41 -3.17
CA ASP A 36 17.17 -4.34 -4.63
C ASP A 36 16.43 -3.09 -5.13
N THR A 37 16.87 -2.57 -6.28
CA THR A 37 16.13 -1.55 -7.02
C THR A 37 15.07 -2.20 -7.91
N ASP A 38 13.92 -1.55 -8.03
CA ASP A 38 12.84 -2.00 -8.91
C ASP A 38 12.13 -0.81 -9.59
N ARG A 39 10.93 -1.04 -10.14
CA ARG A 39 10.13 -0.05 -10.88
C ARG A 39 8.85 0.35 -10.14
N SER A 40 8.80 0.21 -8.80
CA SER A 40 7.60 0.42 -7.98
C SER A 40 6.46 -0.54 -8.32
N MET A 41 5.42 -0.54 -7.49
CA MET A 41 4.15 -1.21 -7.78
C MET A 41 3.39 -0.58 -8.96
N TRP A 42 3.78 0.63 -9.35
CA TRP A 42 3.19 1.39 -10.44
C TRP A 42 3.86 1.17 -11.81
N GLU A 43 4.88 0.30 -11.88
CA GLU A 43 5.67 0.05 -13.10
C GLU A 43 6.23 1.34 -13.72
N ALA A 44 6.78 2.22 -12.86
CA ALA A 44 7.28 3.53 -13.24
C ALA A 44 8.33 3.46 -14.36
N PHE A 45 8.22 4.35 -15.35
CA PHE A 45 9.11 4.33 -16.52
C PHE A 45 10.52 4.93 -16.26
N GLY A 46 10.73 5.61 -15.14
CA GLY A 46 12.01 6.20 -14.72
C GLY A 46 13.08 5.19 -14.24
N GLU A 47 14.28 5.67 -13.90
CA GLU A 47 15.37 4.79 -13.45
C GLU A 47 14.97 3.93 -12.22
N PRO A 48 15.40 2.66 -12.15
CA PRO A 48 15.12 1.82 -10.99
C PRO A 48 15.65 2.46 -9.70
N ALA A 49 14.84 2.38 -8.64
CA ALA A 49 15.18 2.90 -7.33
C ALA A 49 14.80 1.89 -6.24
N VAL A 50 15.31 2.09 -5.03
CA VAL A 50 14.83 1.33 -3.86
C VAL A 50 13.58 2.03 -3.35
N TYR A 51 12.43 1.42 -3.60
CA TYR A 51 11.13 1.95 -3.16
C TYR A 51 10.78 1.47 -1.77
N THR A 52 10.34 2.40 -0.91
CA THR A 52 9.93 2.11 0.47
C THR A 52 8.82 1.08 0.51
N HIS A 53 7.82 1.21 -0.37
CA HIS A 53 6.73 0.24 -0.48
C HIS A 53 7.23 -1.18 -0.83
N SER A 54 8.19 -1.30 -1.76
CA SER A 54 8.72 -2.61 -2.17
C SER A 54 9.43 -3.31 -1.01
N GLN A 55 10.27 -2.57 -0.26
CA GLN A 55 10.91 -3.11 0.94
C GLN A 55 9.87 -3.44 2.02
N ALA A 56 8.82 -2.63 2.17
CA ALA A 56 7.72 -2.91 3.09
C ALA A 56 6.96 -4.20 2.74
N MET A 57 6.78 -4.50 1.45
CA MET A 57 6.19 -5.77 1.01
C MET A 57 7.11 -6.97 1.28
N LEU A 58 8.43 -6.81 1.23
CA LEU A 58 9.38 -7.85 1.67
C LEU A 58 9.29 -8.06 3.19
N TRP A 59 9.21 -6.98 3.96
CA TRP A 59 8.99 -7.06 5.41
C TRP A 59 7.70 -7.83 5.74
N ALA A 60 6.57 -7.48 5.11
CA ALA A 60 5.29 -8.14 5.35
C ALA A 60 5.29 -9.62 4.93
N ALA A 61 6.05 -9.94 3.87
CA ALA A 61 6.29 -11.32 3.48
C ALA A 61 6.99 -12.09 4.60
N PHE A 62 8.11 -11.58 5.13
CA PHE A 62 8.82 -12.23 6.22
C PHE A 62 7.99 -12.33 7.50
N ASP A 63 7.26 -11.27 7.86
CA ASP A 63 6.40 -11.29 9.05
C ASP A 63 5.31 -12.37 8.96
N ALA A 64 4.64 -12.47 7.81
CA ALA A 64 3.68 -13.56 7.53
C ALA A 64 4.33 -14.95 7.62
N GLY A 65 5.57 -15.10 7.15
CA GLY A 65 6.34 -16.36 7.23
C GLY A 65 6.79 -16.72 8.64
N VAL A 66 7.16 -15.74 9.45
CA VAL A 66 7.50 -15.90 10.86
C VAL A 66 6.27 -16.37 11.64
N SER A 67 5.15 -15.65 11.52
CA SER A 67 3.90 -16.02 12.20
C SER A 67 3.45 -17.43 11.82
N ALA A 68 3.55 -17.79 10.54
CA ALA A 68 3.22 -19.14 10.06
C ALA A 68 3.93 -20.27 10.85
N VAL A 69 5.20 -20.07 11.21
CA VAL A 69 5.99 -21.06 11.95
C VAL A 69 5.81 -20.93 13.46
N ARG A 70 5.86 -19.69 13.98
CA ARG A 70 5.86 -19.42 15.42
C ARG A 70 4.49 -19.61 16.05
N ASP A 71 3.44 -19.18 15.36
CA ASP A 71 2.08 -19.11 15.91
C ASP A 71 1.23 -20.29 15.44
N PHE A 72 1.46 -20.77 14.22
CA PHE A 72 0.66 -21.83 13.59
C PHE A 72 1.39 -23.17 13.44
N GLY A 73 2.65 -23.25 13.86
CA GLY A 73 3.40 -24.51 13.93
C GLY A 73 3.77 -25.13 12.58
N LEU A 74 3.78 -24.35 11.50
CA LEU A 74 4.28 -24.82 10.20
C LEU A 74 5.80 -25.02 10.23
N ASP A 75 6.33 -25.87 9.36
CA ASP A 75 7.77 -26.11 9.27
C ASP A 75 8.47 -25.01 8.45
N GLY A 76 9.58 -24.46 8.93
CA GLY A 76 10.33 -23.43 8.20
C GLY A 76 11.48 -22.84 9.01
N ASP A 77 12.35 -22.08 8.34
CA ASP A 77 13.47 -21.38 8.97
C ASP A 77 13.03 -20.01 9.49
N ALA A 78 12.20 -20.03 10.54
CA ALA A 78 11.68 -18.82 11.15
C ALA A 78 12.78 -17.89 11.68
N ALA A 79 13.92 -18.42 12.10
CA ALA A 79 15.01 -17.61 12.63
C ALA A 79 15.65 -16.74 11.54
N THR A 80 15.87 -17.30 10.34
CA THR A 80 16.34 -16.53 9.19
C THR A 80 15.32 -15.47 8.77
N TRP A 81 14.03 -15.82 8.70
CA TRP A 81 12.99 -14.87 8.31
C TRP A 81 12.75 -13.77 9.36
N GLU A 82 12.86 -14.07 10.66
CA GLU A 82 12.86 -13.08 11.75
C GLU A 82 14.00 -12.09 11.56
N HIS A 83 15.22 -12.59 11.32
CA HIS A 83 16.37 -11.73 11.10
C HIS A 83 16.19 -10.82 9.88
N CYS A 84 15.71 -11.36 8.76
CA CYS A 84 15.42 -10.59 7.56
C CYS A 84 14.30 -9.55 7.80
N ARG A 85 13.20 -9.93 8.46
CA ARG A 85 12.11 -9.02 8.80
C ARG A 85 12.62 -7.83 9.60
N ASP A 86 13.32 -8.09 10.70
CA ASP A 86 13.78 -7.04 11.61
C ASP A 86 14.80 -6.13 10.92
N ALA A 87 15.71 -6.71 10.11
CA ALA A 87 16.67 -5.93 9.33
C ALA A 87 16.00 -5.03 8.27
N VAL A 88 14.97 -5.51 7.58
CA VAL A 88 14.23 -4.72 6.59
C VAL A 88 13.41 -3.61 7.28
N ALA A 89 12.83 -3.88 8.46
CA ALA A 89 12.15 -2.85 9.24
C ALA A 89 13.11 -1.71 9.61
N ASP A 90 14.27 -2.05 10.17
CA ASP A 90 15.31 -1.07 10.50
C ASP A 90 15.80 -0.29 9.27
N GLU A 91 15.93 -0.97 8.13
CA GLU A 91 16.29 -0.32 6.86
C GLU A 91 15.22 0.69 6.40
N ILE A 92 13.95 0.31 6.42
CA ILE A 92 12.84 1.20 6.04
C ILE A 92 12.78 2.40 6.98
N LEU A 93 12.88 2.18 8.29
CA LEU A 93 12.81 3.26 9.28
C LEU A 93 14.02 4.21 9.21
N SER A 94 15.16 3.74 8.71
CA SER A 94 16.37 4.57 8.58
C SER A 94 16.50 5.26 7.22
N ARG A 95 16.00 4.65 6.14
CA ARG A 95 16.22 5.13 4.75
C ARG A 95 14.94 5.51 4.02
N GLY A 96 13.81 4.88 4.35
CA GLY A 96 12.49 5.18 3.83
C GLY A 96 11.76 6.29 4.58
N PHE A 97 12.19 6.59 5.81
CA PHE A 97 11.76 7.77 6.56
C PHE A 97 12.75 8.93 6.36
N ASN A 98 12.25 10.08 5.91
CA ASN A 98 13.05 11.27 5.75
C ASN A 98 12.90 12.16 7.00
N ALA A 99 13.91 12.18 7.86
CA ALA A 99 13.88 12.91 9.13
C ALA A 99 13.76 14.44 8.98
N ASP A 100 14.27 15.00 7.88
CA ASP A 100 14.18 16.45 7.61
C ASP A 100 12.74 16.85 7.22
N LEU A 101 12.04 15.96 6.51
CA LEU A 101 10.63 16.16 6.13
C LEU A 101 9.65 15.66 7.21
N GLY A 102 10.10 14.78 8.09
CA GLY A 102 9.28 14.17 9.14
C GLY A 102 8.30 13.11 8.64
N CYS A 103 8.46 12.58 7.42
CA CYS A 103 7.54 11.62 6.81
C CYS A 103 8.25 10.49 6.05
N PHE A 104 7.51 9.41 5.75
CA PHE A 104 7.96 8.41 4.80
C PHE A 104 7.96 8.96 3.38
N VAL A 105 8.93 8.52 2.59
CA VAL A 105 9.13 8.93 1.19
C VAL A 105 9.06 7.73 0.26
N SER A 106 8.70 7.97 -1.00
CA SER A 106 8.49 6.93 -2.03
C SER A 106 9.75 6.09 -2.28
N THR A 107 10.90 6.76 -2.38
CA THR A 107 12.21 6.14 -2.65
C THR A 107 13.24 6.53 -1.59
N TYR A 108 14.19 5.63 -1.33
CA TYR A 108 15.27 5.90 -0.37
C TYR A 108 16.12 7.10 -0.78
N GLY A 109 16.31 8.04 0.15
CA GLY A 109 17.00 9.31 -0.10
C GLY A 109 16.19 10.32 -0.92
N GLY A 110 14.95 10.00 -1.29
CA GLY A 110 14.03 10.90 -1.97
C GLY A 110 13.32 11.88 -1.03
N THR A 111 12.48 12.72 -1.62
CA THR A 111 11.65 13.73 -0.92
C THR A 111 10.17 13.69 -1.33
N ALA A 112 9.84 12.91 -2.35
CA ALA A 112 8.48 12.73 -2.85
C ALA A 112 7.74 11.68 -2.02
N VAL A 113 6.43 11.89 -1.85
CA VAL A 113 5.51 10.89 -1.31
C VAL A 113 4.82 10.14 -2.44
N ASP A 114 4.26 8.99 -2.11
CA ASP A 114 3.47 8.15 -3.00
C ASP A 114 2.32 7.54 -2.20
N ALA A 115 1.15 7.39 -2.81
CA ALA A 115 -0.04 6.84 -2.16
C ALA A 115 0.16 5.39 -1.66
N SER A 116 1.09 4.63 -2.26
CA SER A 116 1.45 3.29 -1.79
C SER A 116 1.99 3.26 -0.36
N LEU A 117 2.48 4.38 0.17
CA LEU A 117 2.90 4.50 1.57
C LEU A 117 1.73 4.34 2.55
N LEU A 118 0.48 4.51 2.12
CA LEU A 118 -0.71 4.25 2.94
C LEU A 118 -0.89 2.75 3.26
N GLN A 119 -0.14 1.86 2.59
CA GLN A 119 -0.14 0.44 2.91
C GLN A 119 0.80 0.07 4.07
N LEU A 120 1.68 0.96 4.53
CA LEU A 120 2.58 0.68 5.66
C LEU A 120 1.83 0.27 6.94
N PRO A 121 0.74 0.95 7.34
CA PRO A 121 -0.06 0.50 8.47
C PRO A 121 -0.99 -0.67 8.13
N GLN A 122 -1.44 -0.78 6.87
CA GLN A 122 -2.27 -1.91 6.43
C GLN A 122 -1.59 -3.27 6.59
N ILE A 123 -0.26 -3.30 6.42
CA ILE A 123 0.54 -4.51 6.63
C ILE A 123 1.06 -4.64 8.06
N GLY A 124 0.87 -3.63 8.91
CA GLY A 124 1.32 -3.63 10.31
C GLY A 124 2.77 -3.21 10.54
N LEU A 125 3.43 -2.56 9.57
CA LEU A 125 4.81 -2.07 9.77
C LEU A 125 4.86 -0.92 10.79
N VAL A 126 3.84 -0.07 10.78
CA VAL A 126 3.64 1.03 11.72
C VAL A 126 2.17 1.08 12.13
N ASP A 127 1.87 1.67 13.28
CA ASP A 127 0.49 1.90 13.69
C ASP A 127 -0.17 3.00 12.85
N TRP A 128 -1.50 2.94 12.71
CA TRP A 128 -2.28 3.92 11.95
C TRP A 128 -2.17 5.35 12.52
N ASP A 129 -1.97 5.48 13.83
CA ASP A 129 -1.79 6.74 14.56
C ASP A 129 -0.33 7.04 14.90
N ASP A 130 0.62 6.28 14.34
CA ASP A 130 2.06 6.58 14.47
C ASP A 130 2.33 8.02 13.98
N PRO A 131 3.01 8.87 14.76
CA PRO A 131 3.29 10.25 14.37
C PRO A 131 3.97 10.40 12.99
N ARG A 132 4.82 9.43 12.60
CA ARG A 132 5.49 9.40 11.29
C ARG A 132 4.49 9.11 10.17
N MET A 133 3.52 8.23 10.42
CA MET A 133 2.47 7.92 9.47
C MET A 133 1.50 9.09 9.32
N LEU A 134 1.10 9.73 10.43
CA LEU A 134 0.26 10.93 10.40
C LEU A 134 0.91 12.07 9.61
N ALA A 135 2.20 12.33 9.83
CA ALA A 135 2.96 13.31 9.05
C ALA A 135 3.07 12.93 7.55
N THR A 136 3.12 11.64 7.25
CA THR A 136 3.08 11.14 5.86
C THR A 136 1.73 11.41 5.22
N VAL A 137 0.62 11.20 5.94
CA VAL A 137 -0.73 11.54 5.48
C VAL A 137 -0.86 13.03 5.21
N GLU A 138 -0.41 13.89 6.14
CA GLU A 138 -0.44 15.35 5.96
C GLU A 138 0.34 15.77 4.70
N ARG A 139 1.50 15.13 4.45
CA ARG A 139 2.28 15.40 3.24
C ARG A 139 1.56 14.94 1.97
N ILE A 140 0.91 13.77 1.99
CA ILE A 140 0.08 13.25 0.88
C ILE A 140 -1.06 14.24 0.58
N GLU A 141 -1.78 14.69 1.62
CA GLU A 141 -2.86 15.66 1.49
C GLU A 141 -2.39 16.99 0.88
N ALA A 142 -1.18 17.43 1.23
CA ALA A 142 -0.62 18.69 0.76
C ALA A 142 -0.09 18.64 -0.68
N THR A 143 0.30 17.45 -1.18
CA THR A 143 1.07 17.33 -2.43
C THR A 143 0.33 16.62 -3.55
N ILE A 144 -0.46 15.60 -3.24
CA ILE A 144 -1.08 14.74 -4.26
C ILE A 144 -2.62 14.67 -4.13
N ARG A 145 -3.23 15.60 -3.40
CA ARG A 145 -4.69 15.69 -3.25
C ARG A 145 -5.32 16.56 -4.32
N HIS A 146 -6.32 16.02 -4.99
CA HIS A 146 -7.18 16.74 -5.91
C HIS A 146 -8.26 17.54 -5.16
N SER A 147 -8.82 18.55 -5.81
CA SER A 147 -9.86 19.42 -5.25
C SER A 147 -11.15 18.69 -4.81
N SER A 148 -11.44 17.53 -5.41
CA SER A 148 -12.55 16.65 -5.00
C SER A 148 -12.31 15.92 -3.67
N GLY A 149 -11.07 15.95 -3.16
CA GLY A 149 -10.63 15.20 -1.99
C GLY A 149 -9.98 13.85 -2.31
N MET A 150 -10.20 13.30 -3.51
CA MET A 150 -9.46 12.13 -4.02
C MET A 150 -7.98 12.46 -4.22
N ILE A 151 -7.14 11.43 -4.31
CA ILE A 151 -5.68 11.61 -4.47
C ILE A 151 -5.14 10.93 -5.73
N TYR A 152 -4.07 11.50 -6.27
CA TYR A 152 -3.24 10.88 -7.31
C TYR A 152 -2.38 9.75 -6.74
N ARG A 153 -1.69 8.99 -7.61
CA ARG A 153 -0.72 7.98 -7.16
C ARG A 153 0.54 8.63 -6.56
N TYR A 154 1.09 9.60 -7.26
CA TYR A 154 2.24 10.41 -6.87
C TYR A 154 2.13 11.78 -7.57
N ASP A 155 3.04 12.71 -7.24
CA ASP A 155 3.06 14.03 -7.88
C ASP A 155 3.66 13.90 -9.30
N ASN A 156 2.82 14.12 -10.32
CA ASN A 156 3.18 13.98 -11.73
C ASN A 156 3.44 15.34 -12.40
N SER A 157 3.57 16.42 -11.62
CA SER A 157 3.83 17.76 -12.17
C SER A 157 5.15 17.85 -12.94
N ASP A 158 6.13 16.99 -12.61
CA ASP A 158 7.37 16.80 -13.33
C ASP A 158 7.38 15.42 -14.01
N SER A 159 6.71 15.30 -15.17
CA SER A 159 6.53 14.07 -15.96
C SER A 159 7.84 13.33 -16.25
N GLN A 160 8.25 12.45 -15.34
CA GLN A 160 9.36 11.48 -15.52
C GLN A 160 8.86 10.11 -15.98
N ASP A 161 7.55 9.92 -16.08
CA ASP A 161 6.90 8.67 -16.52
C ASP A 161 6.55 8.63 -18.01
N GLY A 162 6.91 9.69 -18.75
CA GLY A 162 6.80 9.73 -20.22
C GLY A 162 5.40 9.98 -20.77
N PHE A 163 4.44 10.35 -19.91
CA PHE A 163 3.11 10.80 -20.33
C PHE A 163 2.99 12.32 -20.20
N GLU A 164 2.51 12.98 -21.27
CA GLU A 164 2.17 14.41 -21.21
C GLU A 164 0.81 14.56 -20.51
N GLY A 165 0.81 15.12 -19.30
CA GLY A 165 -0.40 15.48 -18.57
C GLY A 165 -0.36 15.08 -17.10
N GLN A 166 -1.22 15.70 -16.29
CA GLN A 166 -1.47 15.25 -14.92
C GLN A 166 -2.34 13.99 -15.01
N ASP A 167 -1.91 12.92 -14.32
CA ASP A 167 -2.72 11.71 -14.15
C ASP A 167 -4.03 12.06 -13.43
N ASN A 168 -5.05 11.20 -13.52
CA ASN A 168 -6.33 11.43 -12.85
C ASN A 168 -6.30 10.92 -11.41
N PRO A 169 -7.16 11.45 -10.50
CA PRO A 169 -7.30 10.88 -9.17
C PRO A 169 -7.66 9.39 -9.24
N HIS A 170 -6.99 8.60 -8.40
CA HIS A 170 -7.02 7.15 -8.49
C HIS A 170 -7.89 6.56 -7.36
N PHE A 171 -8.78 5.63 -7.71
CA PHE A 171 -9.74 5.05 -6.76
C PHE A 171 -9.05 4.30 -5.63
N ILE A 172 -8.08 3.42 -5.95
CA ILE A 172 -7.36 2.62 -4.95
C ILE A 172 -6.69 3.50 -3.88
N SER A 173 -6.02 4.56 -4.32
CA SER A 173 -5.24 5.47 -3.49
C SER A 173 -6.15 6.26 -2.56
N SER A 174 -7.27 6.73 -3.10
CA SER A 174 -8.29 7.47 -2.36
C SER A 174 -8.95 6.58 -1.30
N LEU A 175 -9.19 5.32 -1.61
CA LEU A 175 -9.79 4.37 -0.66
C LEU A 175 -8.80 3.94 0.44
N TRP A 176 -7.51 3.81 0.13
CA TRP A 176 -6.48 3.63 1.17
C TRP A 176 -6.39 4.84 2.10
N LEU A 177 -6.54 6.06 1.58
CA LEU A 177 -6.55 7.26 2.39
C LEU A 177 -7.80 7.31 3.28
N ALA A 178 -8.95 6.89 2.76
CA ALA A 178 -10.17 6.79 3.55
C ALA A 178 -10.02 5.78 4.70
N GLU A 179 -9.49 4.58 4.42
CA GLU A 179 -9.19 3.57 5.44
C GLU A 179 -8.24 4.13 6.52
N GLN A 180 -7.17 4.81 6.10
CA GLN A 180 -6.23 5.48 6.99
C GLN A 180 -6.90 6.53 7.87
N TYR A 181 -7.78 7.37 7.32
CA TYR A 181 -8.53 8.35 8.11
C TYR A 181 -9.38 7.68 9.18
N ILE A 182 -10.09 6.61 8.83
CA ILE A 182 -10.99 5.93 9.76
C ILE A 182 -10.19 5.35 10.93
N HIS A 183 -9.11 4.63 10.66
CA HIS A 183 -8.29 4.03 11.71
C HIS A 183 -7.51 5.05 12.56
N SER A 184 -7.21 6.24 12.03
CA SER A 184 -6.56 7.32 12.80
C SER A 184 -7.53 8.28 13.49
N GLY A 185 -8.82 7.95 13.55
CA GLY A 185 -9.84 8.72 14.28
C GLY A 185 -10.47 9.87 13.48
N ARG A 186 -10.19 9.99 12.18
CA ARG A 186 -10.81 10.92 11.22
C ARG A 186 -11.95 10.26 10.44
N GLU A 187 -12.83 9.52 11.11
CA GLU A 187 -13.91 8.75 10.48
C GLU A 187 -14.78 9.61 9.54
N ALA A 188 -15.11 10.85 9.93
CA ALA A 188 -15.90 11.76 9.11
C ALA A 188 -15.24 12.08 7.75
N ASP A 189 -13.92 12.26 7.74
CA ASP A 189 -13.17 12.52 6.51
C ASP A 189 -13.10 11.25 5.64
N GLY A 190 -12.92 10.09 6.26
CA GLY A 190 -12.94 8.80 5.57
C GLY A 190 -14.29 8.52 4.91
N ARG A 191 -15.40 8.74 5.63
CA ARG A 191 -16.76 8.60 5.09
C ARG A 191 -17.00 9.55 3.93
N ALA A 192 -16.64 10.83 4.07
CA ALA A 192 -16.80 11.80 3.00
C ALA A 192 -16.00 11.42 1.73
N LEU A 193 -14.80 10.85 1.90
CA LEU A 193 -13.99 10.38 0.77
C LEU A 193 -14.57 9.13 0.11
N ILE A 194 -15.11 8.18 0.89
CA ILE A 194 -15.84 7.03 0.37
C ILE A 194 -17.07 7.49 -0.43
N ASP A 195 -17.85 8.42 0.11
CA ASP A 195 -19.04 8.95 -0.58
C ASP A 195 -18.66 9.59 -1.92
N THR A 196 -17.59 10.41 -1.96
CA THR A 196 -17.06 10.98 -3.21
C THR A 196 -16.66 9.89 -4.22
N VAL A 197 -16.04 8.81 -3.76
CA VAL A 197 -15.66 7.68 -4.62
C VAL A 197 -16.90 6.97 -5.17
N LEU A 198 -17.91 6.74 -4.34
CA LEU A 198 -19.16 6.09 -4.76
C LEU A 198 -19.95 6.93 -5.76
N ASP A 199 -19.95 8.26 -5.60
CA ASP A 199 -20.58 9.20 -6.56
C ASP A 199 -19.92 9.17 -7.94
N CYS A 200 -18.67 8.69 -8.04
CA CYS A 200 -17.93 8.55 -9.29
C CYS A 200 -18.08 7.16 -9.94
N ALA A 201 -18.69 6.18 -9.26
CA ALA A 201 -18.87 4.83 -9.78
C ALA A 201 -19.87 4.80 -10.95
N SER A 202 -19.82 3.74 -11.77
CA SER A 202 -20.82 3.56 -12.81
C SER A 202 -22.22 3.31 -12.24
N ASP A 203 -23.23 3.34 -13.12
CA ASP A 203 -24.61 2.93 -12.81
C ASP A 203 -24.75 1.49 -12.29
N LEU A 204 -23.76 0.64 -12.57
CA LEU A 204 -23.64 -0.72 -12.06
C LEU A 204 -22.84 -0.82 -10.75
N GLY A 205 -22.39 0.31 -10.20
CA GLY A 205 -21.51 0.37 -9.03
C GLY A 205 -20.06 -0.07 -9.32
N LEU A 206 -19.65 -0.06 -10.59
CA LEU A 206 -18.30 -0.48 -10.99
C LEU A 206 -17.35 0.72 -11.07
N MET A 207 -16.14 0.53 -10.57
CA MET A 207 -15.04 1.51 -10.61
C MET A 207 -13.97 1.13 -11.63
N SER A 208 -13.35 2.13 -12.27
CA SER A 208 -12.13 1.99 -13.06
C SER A 208 -10.88 2.20 -12.17
N ALA A 209 -9.70 2.35 -12.78
CA ALA A 209 -8.50 2.74 -12.05
C ALA A 209 -8.59 4.18 -11.53
N GLU A 210 -9.07 5.07 -12.39
CA GLU A 210 -9.04 6.52 -12.21
C GLU A 210 -10.38 7.16 -12.56
N TYR A 211 -10.58 8.40 -12.13
CA TYR A 211 -11.72 9.22 -12.54
C TYR A 211 -11.29 10.61 -13.03
N ASP A 212 -11.69 10.95 -14.25
CA ASP A 212 -11.43 12.25 -14.88
C ASP A 212 -12.55 13.23 -14.49
N PHE A 213 -12.23 14.16 -13.58
CA PHE A 213 -13.19 15.17 -13.09
C PHE A 213 -13.47 16.28 -14.11
N GLU A 214 -12.59 16.50 -15.10
CA GLU A 214 -12.80 17.50 -16.15
C GLU A 214 -13.82 17.01 -17.17
N GLN A 215 -13.68 15.76 -17.60
CA GLN A 215 -14.57 15.12 -18.59
C GLN A 215 -15.72 14.34 -17.93
N GLN A 216 -15.72 14.24 -16.60
CA GLN A 216 -16.71 13.52 -15.78
C GLN A 216 -16.89 12.06 -16.24
N ARG A 217 -15.79 11.31 -16.31
CA ARG A 217 -15.81 9.92 -16.77
C ARG A 217 -14.79 9.04 -16.06
N LEU A 218 -15.10 7.75 -16.03
CA LEU A 218 -14.18 6.69 -15.64
C LEU A 218 -13.03 6.56 -16.65
N THR A 219 -11.79 6.45 -16.17
CA THR A 219 -10.58 6.29 -16.99
C THR A 219 -9.69 5.15 -16.51
N GLY A 220 -8.86 4.64 -17.42
CA GLY A 220 -8.00 3.49 -17.17
C GLY A 220 -8.76 2.15 -17.22
N ASN A 221 -8.20 1.14 -16.55
CA ASN A 221 -8.71 -0.23 -16.60
C ASN A 221 -10.12 -0.33 -15.97
N PHE A 222 -11.06 -1.03 -16.61
CA PHE A 222 -12.46 -1.13 -16.15
C PHE A 222 -13.08 -2.52 -16.42
N PRO A 223 -13.70 -3.18 -15.41
CA PRO A 223 -13.70 -2.82 -13.99
C PRO A 223 -12.34 -3.11 -13.35
N GLN A 224 -11.92 -2.29 -12.39
CA GLN A 224 -10.62 -2.43 -11.71
C GLN A 224 -10.80 -3.14 -10.37
N ALA A 225 -10.37 -4.40 -10.28
CA ALA A 225 -10.63 -5.25 -9.11
C ALA A 225 -10.05 -4.69 -7.80
N LEU A 226 -8.87 -4.06 -7.85
CA LEU A 226 -8.21 -3.55 -6.66
C LEU A 226 -8.97 -2.40 -5.99
N ALA A 227 -9.63 -1.54 -6.76
CA ALA A 227 -10.47 -0.45 -6.27
C ALA A 227 -11.66 -1.01 -5.49
N HIS A 228 -12.28 -2.07 -6.00
CA HIS A 228 -13.39 -2.73 -5.31
C HIS A 228 -12.94 -3.42 -4.02
N ILE A 229 -11.76 -4.05 -4.02
CA ILE A 229 -11.18 -4.64 -2.80
C ILE A 229 -10.86 -3.55 -1.77
N SER A 230 -10.26 -2.42 -2.20
CA SER A 230 -10.01 -1.30 -1.29
C SER A 230 -11.29 -0.66 -0.77
N LEU A 231 -12.37 -0.64 -1.55
CA LEU A 231 -13.67 -0.16 -1.08
C LEU A 231 -14.22 -1.06 0.03
N ILE A 232 -14.14 -2.38 -0.15
CA ILE A 232 -14.56 -3.34 0.88
C ILE A 232 -13.79 -3.09 2.18
N ARG A 233 -12.46 -2.93 2.12
CA ARG A 233 -11.62 -2.64 3.29
C ARG A 233 -11.97 -1.32 3.96
N ALA A 234 -12.15 -0.26 3.18
CA ALA A 234 -12.50 1.06 3.73
C ALA A 234 -13.89 1.06 4.39
N VAL A 235 -14.85 0.29 3.85
CA VAL A 235 -16.18 0.12 4.45
C VAL A 235 -16.11 -0.76 5.71
N GLU A 236 -15.33 -1.84 5.69
CA GLU A 236 -15.10 -2.69 6.86
C GLU A 236 -14.49 -1.88 8.03
N ALA A 237 -13.59 -0.95 7.74
CA ALA A 237 -13.01 -0.04 8.75
C ALA A 237 -14.07 0.82 9.46
N LEU A 238 -15.22 1.10 8.83
CA LEU A 238 -16.36 1.80 9.45
C LEU A 238 -17.19 0.90 10.39
N GLY A 239 -16.87 -0.39 10.48
CA GLY A 239 -17.66 -1.38 11.23
C GLY A 239 -19.00 -1.71 10.57
N LEU A 240 -19.09 -1.58 9.24
CA LEU A 240 -20.29 -1.85 8.43
C LEU A 240 -20.24 -3.23 7.76
#